data_AF-A0A833SQ63-F1
#
_entry.id   AF-A0A833SQ63-F1
#
_cell.length_a   1.000
_cell.length_b   1.000
_cell.length_c   1.000
_cell.angle_alpha   90.00
_cell.angle_beta   90.00
_cell.angle_gamma   90.00
#
_symmetry.space_group_name_H-M   'P 1'
#
loop_
_entity.id
_entity.type
_entity.pdbx_description
1 polymer ?
#
loop_
_entity_poly.entity_id
_entity_poly.type
_entity_poly.pdbx_seq_one_letter_code
_entity_poly.pdbx_strand_id
1 'polypeptide(L)'
;MVFSPSTYLVSAAVACVALQMQQASAGSLFYGVTTVAKTQNEITDKSPFYGSDVADQDCAIQVTVDPTLPNITTILPEPVEYPDLLANLTTAPADPVFTKVGEADVSEDCPTKDADLDAYLDSTIPWTNTGTPTKIGVETVKDCATGWDDTAIQAKVEKKRRLEANGNADIAKLEAFFGTKMEMTLKDLPTQAVHTPSPWAGPYWPTYQDSINVVWSQGQPSPAEKYAKAFGKDVTAFMDAVSKKNGIDSHSGRKKCTSKNDCASLTDGSECAIRPGKSSGYCIPTWFGICHAWAPAAILEAEPNCPVTYNGVTFQPMDLKALISSVYDGARVATVFTGARFNGGEDSTDEYGRHSSNAYRDLNPAYFHIANGNILGKLNSTYVADVTAGAEVWNQPVRGFKVYEQTKMSLKKAAQTFYGLQKYPWNSAAKSIVYVKSRLSWIFETYTDGGLVSSGAINQYTTGQYYHYLLELDSAGEIIGGEWVYGSDDDHPDFLWLPKAKPAANTVTSIGLSYADVSMLLQKSLSC
;
A
#
# COMPACT_ATOMS: atom_id res chain seq x y z
N MET A 1 33.18 -0.10 26.43
CA MET A 1 34.08 -0.71 25.43
C MET A 1 34.55 -2.06 25.94
N VAL A 2 33.89 -3.14 25.50
CA VAL A 2 34.45 -4.50 25.39
C VAL A 2 33.72 -5.11 24.20
N PHE A 3 34.43 -5.28 23.08
CA PHE A 3 33.97 -6.00 21.90
C PHE A 3 33.96 -7.50 22.22
N SER A 4 32.88 -8.20 21.89
CA SER A 4 32.85 -9.66 21.83
C SER A 4 32.67 -10.07 20.37
N PRO A 5 33.54 -10.94 19.81
CA PRO A 5 33.46 -11.33 18.40
C PRO A 5 32.48 -12.50 18.24
N SER A 6 31.41 -12.31 17.48
CA SER A 6 30.60 -13.41 16.95
C SER A 6 31.11 -13.77 15.56
N THR A 7 31.74 -14.94 15.50
CA THR A 7 32.12 -15.65 14.28
C THR A 7 30.88 -16.06 13.49
N TYR A 8 30.67 -15.46 12.32
CA TYR A 8 29.79 -16.01 11.29
C TYR A 8 30.63 -16.76 10.25
N LEU A 9 30.50 -18.08 10.27
CA LEU A 9 30.87 -18.96 9.15
C LEU A 9 29.91 -18.66 8.00
N VAL A 10 30.39 -17.86 7.05
CA VAL A 10 29.76 -17.66 5.74
C VAL A 10 29.91 -18.97 4.95
N SER A 11 28.81 -19.68 4.72
CA SER A 11 28.76 -20.71 3.69
C SER A 11 28.91 -20.05 2.33
N ALA A 12 30.12 -20.17 1.77
CA ALA A 12 30.48 -19.73 0.43
C ALA A 12 29.79 -20.60 -0.64
N ALA A 13 28.80 -20.02 -1.34
CA ALA A 13 28.33 -20.30 -2.70
C ALA A 13 26.95 -19.63 -2.83
N VAL A 14 26.78 -18.39 -3.31
CA VAL A 14 27.15 -17.85 -4.62
C VAL A 14 27.48 -16.37 -4.42
N ALA A 15 28.78 -16.04 -4.36
CA ALA A 15 29.24 -14.67 -4.52
C ALA A 15 29.48 -14.43 -6.01
N CYS A 16 28.43 -14.04 -6.75
CA CYS A 16 28.64 -13.38 -8.02
C CYS A 16 29.14 -11.96 -7.69
N VAL A 17 30.37 -11.69 -8.13
CA VAL A 17 31.04 -10.41 -8.05
C VAL A 17 30.10 -9.30 -8.53
N ALA A 18 29.58 -8.52 -7.60
CA ALA A 18 28.95 -7.23 -7.84
C ALA A 18 30.04 -6.24 -8.27
N LEU A 19 30.50 -6.37 -9.51
CA LEU A 19 31.12 -5.25 -10.20
C LEU A 19 30.00 -4.22 -10.41
N GLN A 20 30.26 -2.99 -9.99
CA GLN A 20 29.44 -1.78 -10.19
C GLN A 20 28.99 -1.66 -11.64
N MET A 21 27.93 -2.37 -11.99
CA MET A 21 27.15 -2.10 -13.18
C MET A 21 25.95 -1.31 -12.66
N GLN A 22 25.96 0.00 -12.91
CA GLN A 22 24.76 0.83 -12.96
C GLN A 22 23.82 0.29 -14.05
N GLN A 23 23.38 -0.95 -13.89
CA GLN A 23 22.34 -1.55 -14.69
C GLN A 23 21.05 -1.08 -14.06
N ALA A 24 20.34 -0.23 -14.80
CA ALA A 24 18.92 -0.02 -14.58
C ALA A 24 18.30 -1.40 -14.34
N SER A 25 17.69 -1.61 -13.19
CA SER A 25 16.74 -2.71 -12.97
C SER A 25 15.37 -2.06 -13.10
N ALA A 26 14.57 -2.58 -14.04
CA ALA A 26 13.68 -1.84 -14.95
C ALA A 26 12.51 -1.05 -14.35
N GLY A 27 12.08 -0.01 -15.07
CA GLY A 27 10.70 0.49 -15.03
C GLY A 27 9.68 -0.50 -15.61
N SER A 28 10.13 -1.58 -16.25
CA SER A 28 9.28 -2.63 -16.80
C SER A 28 8.45 -3.33 -15.73
N LEU A 29 7.17 -3.54 -16.03
CA LEU A 29 6.21 -4.25 -15.19
C LEU A 29 6.56 -5.74 -15.01
N PHE A 30 7.43 -6.30 -15.85
CA PHE A 30 7.75 -7.74 -15.90
C PHE A 30 9.09 -8.10 -15.23
N TYR A 31 9.83 -7.08 -14.79
CA TYR A 31 11.13 -7.19 -14.17
C TYR A 31 11.15 -6.27 -12.95
N GLY A 32 11.31 -6.83 -11.76
CA GLY A 32 11.22 -6.03 -10.55
C GLY A 32 11.42 -6.83 -9.29
N VAL A 33 10.91 -6.28 -8.20
CA VAL A 33 10.96 -6.88 -6.87
C VAL A 33 9.77 -7.81 -6.67
N THR A 34 9.98 -8.88 -5.93
CA THR A 34 8.89 -9.75 -5.46
C THR A 34 9.22 -10.23 -4.06
N THR A 35 8.29 -10.07 -3.11
CA THR A 35 8.43 -10.64 -1.76
C THR A 35 8.36 -12.17 -1.78
N VAL A 36 9.37 -12.80 -1.19
CA VAL A 36 9.54 -14.27 -1.12
C VAL A 36 9.55 -14.84 0.30
N ALA A 37 9.38 -14.00 1.33
CA ALA A 37 9.39 -14.39 2.74
C ALA A 37 8.31 -15.42 3.14
N LYS A 38 7.21 -15.53 2.37
CA LYS A 38 6.02 -16.38 2.61
C LYS A 38 5.20 -16.03 3.86
N THR A 39 5.61 -15.02 4.63
CA THR A 39 4.92 -14.48 5.80
C THR A 39 3.81 -13.48 5.44
N GLN A 40 3.74 -13.07 4.18
CA GLN A 40 2.78 -12.08 3.67
C GLN A 40 1.40 -12.64 3.33
N ASN A 41 1.15 -13.94 3.55
CA ASN A 41 -0.07 -14.63 3.11
C ASN A 41 -1.23 -14.56 4.13
N GLU A 42 -0.93 -14.09 5.33
CA GLU A 42 -1.89 -13.88 6.42
C GLU A 42 -1.38 -12.80 7.37
N ILE A 43 -2.28 -12.22 8.17
CA ILE A 43 -1.94 -11.23 9.20
C ILE A 43 -1.25 -11.92 10.38
N THR A 44 0.02 -11.59 10.62
CA THR A 44 0.84 -12.03 11.76
C THR A 44 1.86 -10.95 12.12
N ASP A 45 2.55 -11.12 13.26
CA ASP A 45 3.69 -10.28 13.67
C ASP A 45 4.94 -10.43 12.77
N LYS A 46 4.88 -11.30 11.76
CA LYS A 46 5.93 -11.49 10.74
C LYS A 46 5.53 -10.97 9.36
N SER A 47 4.32 -10.45 9.23
CA SER A 47 3.85 -9.97 7.93
C SER A 47 4.63 -8.70 7.55
N PRO A 48 5.10 -8.53 6.30
CA PRO A 48 5.82 -7.31 5.89
C PRO A 48 5.01 -6.04 6.15
N PHE A 49 3.69 -6.13 6.06
CA PHE A 49 2.78 -5.03 6.33
C PHE A 49 2.45 -4.82 7.82
N TYR A 50 3.10 -5.52 8.76
CA TYR A 50 2.81 -5.37 10.19
C TYR A 50 3.26 -3.99 10.70
N GLY A 51 2.40 -3.31 11.46
CA GLY A 51 2.57 -1.96 12.00
C GLY A 51 3.55 -1.86 13.18
N SER A 52 4.70 -2.53 13.06
CA SER A 52 5.83 -2.49 13.99
C SER A 52 7.10 -2.96 13.27
N ASP A 53 8.21 -3.11 14.00
CA ASP A 53 9.44 -3.69 13.47
C ASP A 53 9.19 -5.14 13.00
N VAL A 54 9.69 -5.48 11.81
CA VAL A 54 9.65 -6.85 11.25
C VAL A 54 11.05 -7.27 10.86
N ALA A 55 11.42 -8.52 11.18
CA ALA A 55 12.75 -9.03 10.89
C ALA A 55 13.02 -9.12 9.38
N ASP A 56 14.25 -8.83 8.94
CA ASP A 56 14.62 -8.82 7.52
C ASP A 56 14.31 -10.13 6.78
N GLN A 57 14.44 -11.27 7.46
CA GLN A 57 14.10 -12.59 6.90
C GLN A 57 12.62 -12.69 6.48
N ASP A 58 11.75 -11.97 7.20
CA ASP A 58 10.31 -11.94 7.00
C ASP A 58 9.91 -10.85 5.98
N CYS A 59 10.88 -10.05 5.51
CA CYS A 59 10.76 -9.07 4.42
C CYS A 59 11.59 -9.46 3.18
N ALA A 60 12.09 -10.70 3.10
CA ALA A 60 12.97 -11.14 2.03
C ALA A 60 12.35 -10.94 0.63
N ILE A 61 13.15 -10.39 -0.28
CA ILE A 61 12.77 -10.12 -1.67
C ILE A 61 13.65 -10.87 -2.68
N GLN A 62 13.10 -11.09 -3.86
CA GLN A 62 13.84 -11.51 -5.05
C GLN A 62 13.78 -10.39 -6.09
N VAL A 63 14.92 -10.06 -6.71
CA VAL A 63 15.02 -9.03 -7.75
C VAL A 63 15.26 -9.70 -9.09
N THR A 64 14.40 -9.39 -10.07
CA THR A 64 14.57 -9.83 -11.46
C THR A 64 14.98 -8.63 -12.32
N VAL A 65 16.19 -8.67 -12.87
CA VAL A 65 16.73 -7.57 -13.70
C VAL A 65 16.33 -7.77 -15.17
N ASP A 66 15.96 -6.70 -15.86
CA ASP A 66 15.74 -6.72 -17.31
C ASP A 66 17.08 -6.70 -18.04
N PRO A 67 17.46 -7.78 -18.77
CA PRO A 67 18.73 -7.83 -19.47
C PRO A 67 18.74 -7.02 -20.77
N THR A 68 17.64 -6.37 -21.16
CA THR A 68 17.56 -5.51 -22.35
C THR A 68 17.91 -4.06 -22.09
N LEU A 69 18.14 -3.68 -20.84
CA LEU A 69 18.32 -2.27 -20.50
C LEU A 69 19.64 -1.73 -21.06
N PRO A 70 19.60 -0.54 -21.68
CA PRO A 70 20.81 0.08 -22.19
C PRO A 70 21.73 0.47 -21.04
N ASN A 71 23.03 0.50 -21.30
CA ASN A 71 23.95 1.17 -20.40
C ASN A 71 23.68 2.69 -20.46
N ILE A 72 23.10 3.25 -19.40
CA ILE A 72 22.69 4.66 -19.36
C ILE A 72 23.86 5.62 -19.61
N THR A 73 25.07 5.27 -19.16
CA THR A 73 26.30 6.06 -19.36
C THR A 73 26.71 6.21 -20.83
N THR A 74 26.11 5.43 -21.73
CA THR A 74 26.36 5.50 -23.18
C THR A 74 25.35 6.37 -23.92
N ILE A 75 24.30 6.85 -23.23
CA ILE A 75 23.29 7.71 -23.80
C ILE A 75 23.77 9.16 -23.68
N LEU A 76 23.84 9.84 -24.82
CA LEU A 76 24.32 11.21 -24.85
C LEU A 76 23.30 12.16 -24.20
N PRO A 77 23.77 13.19 -23.48
CA PRO A 77 22.91 14.25 -22.97
C PRO A 77 22.31 15.04 -24.13
N GLU A 78 21.10 15.55 -23.91
CA GLU A 78 20.36 16.44 -24.80
C GLU A 78 19.99 17.72 -24.02
N PRO A 79 20.12 18.93 -24.61
CA PRO A 79 19.72 20.15 -23.95
C PRO A 79 18.26 20.10 -23.47
N VAL A 80 18.06 20.40 -22.19
CA VAL A 80 16.74 20.41 -21.54
C VAL A 80 16.03 21.72 -21.90
N GLU A 81 14.90 21.61 -22.59
CA GLU A 81 14.09 22.77 -23.01
C GLU A 81 13.32 23.39 -21.84
N TYR A 82 12.86 22.56 -20.91
CA TYR A 82 12.06 22.95 -19.75
C TYR A 82 12.68 22.38 -18.46
N PRO A 83 13.66 23.08 -17.85
CA PRO A 83 14.36 22.58 -16.67
C PRO A 83 13.46 22.29 -15.47
N ASP A 84 12.29 22.94 -15.39
CA ASP A 84 11.30 22.75 -14.34
C ASP A 84 10.46 21.47 -14.52
N LEU A 85 10.66 20.72 -15.61
CA LEU A 85 10.04 19.43 -15.84
C LEU A 85 10.97 18.23 -15.59
N LEU A 86 12.20 18.44 -15.12
CA LEU A 86 13.14 17.36 -14.82
C LEU A 86 12.61 16.43 -13.72
N ALA A 87 12.75 15.12 -13.91
CA ALA A 87 12.18 14.10 -13.04
C ALA A 87 12.75 14.13 -11.62
N ASN A 88 14.01 14.52 -11.45
CA ASN A 88 14.73 14.54 -10.17
C ASN A 88 14.37 15.74 -9.26
N LEU A 89 13.39 16.56 -9.65
CA LEU A 89 12.97 17.70 -8.85
C LEU A 89 12.01 17.26 -7.75
N THR A 90 12.22 17.67 -6.51
CA THR A 90 11.31 17.30 -5.40
C THR A 90 9.90 17.90 -5.49
N THR A 91 9.67 18.83 -6.44
CA THR A 91 8.38 19.52 -6.62
C THR A 91 7.86 19.29 -8.04
N ALA A 92 6.61 18.84 -8.14
CA ALA A 92 5.91 18.70 -9.42
C ALA A 92 5.57 20.08 -10.04
N PRO A 93 5.43 20.17 -11.37
CA PRO A 93 5.09 21.43 -12.03
C PRO A 93 3.73 21.96 -11.59
N ALA A 94 3.64 23.29 -11.41
CA ALA A 94 2.40 23.95 -11.01
C ALA A 94 1.36 23.94 -12.14
N ASP A 95 1.81 24.13 -13.38
CA ASP A 95 0.98 24.06 -14.57
C ASP A 95 0.97 22.63 -15.14
N PRO A 96 -0.14 22.18 -15.76
CA PRO A 96 -0.19 20.87 -16.41
C PRO A 96 0.92 20.69 -17.46
N VAL A 97 1.50 19.49 -17.54
CA VAL A 97 2.64 19.19 -18.43
C VAL A 97 2.27 19.39 -19.90
N PHE A 98 1.03 19.08 -20.30
CA PHE A 98 0.55 19.27 -21.67
C PHE A 98 0.60 20.73 -22.16
N THR A 99 0.70 21.71 -21.25
CA THR A 99 0.84 23.13 -21.64
C THR A 99 2.20 23.45 -22.25
N LYS A 100 3.22 22.62 -21.98
CA LYS A 100 4.59 22.77 -22.50
C LYS A 100 4.96 21.66 -23.48
N VAL A 101 4.59 20.41 -23.21
CA VAL A 101 5.01 19.25 -24.00
C VAL A 101 3.94 18.17 -24.08
N GLY A 102 3.92 17.43 -25.20
CA GLY A 102 3.00 16.30 -25.38
C GLY A 102 1.59 16.72 -25.76
N GLU A 103 0.68 15.75 -25.74
CA GLU A 103 -0.73 15.90 -26.07
C GLU A 103 -1.58 15.40 -24.89
N ALA A 104 -2.59 16.16 -24.47
CA ALA A 104 -3.47 15.78 -23.37
C ALA A 104 -4.51 14.74 -23.82
N ASP A 105 -4.48 13.57 -23.21
CA ASP A 105 -5.54 12.56 -23.29
C ASP A 105 -6.57 12.77 -22.16
N VAL A 106 -6.13 13.26 -20.99
CA VAL A 106 -6.98 13.67 -19.84
C VAL A 106 -6.47 15.01 -19.31
N SER A 107 -7.38 15.95 -19.07
CA SER A 107 -7.08 17.28 -18.53
C SER A 107 -8.23 17.74 -17.64
N GLU A 108 -8.18 17.36 -16.38
CA GLU A 108 -9.13 17.77 -15.34
C GLU A 108 -8.54 18.89 -14.48
N ASP A 109 -9.39 19.82 -14.05
CA ASP A 109 -8.97 20.87 -13.11
C ASP A 109 -8.53 20.24 -11.78
N CYS A 110 -7.29 20.53 -11.37
CA CYS A 110 -6.77 20.12 -10.08
C CYS A 110 -7.27 21.08 -8.99
N PRO A 111 -7.96 20.61 -7.94
CA PRO A 111 -8.35 21.47 -6.84
C PRO A 111 -7.12 22.06 -6.15
N THR A 112 -7.16 23.36 -5.87
CA THR A 112 -6.07 24.13 -5.26
C THR A 112 -6.30 24.44 -3.78
N LYS A 113 -7.46 24.03 -3.24
CA LYS A 113 -7.84 24.19 -1.84
C LYS A 113 -8.00 22.82 -1.20
N ASP A 114 -7.48 22.67 0.01
CA ASP A 114 -7.49 21.39 0.74
C ASP A 114 -8.90 20.79 0.87
N ALA A 115 -9.91 21.63 1.11
CA ALA A 115 -11.31 21.19 1.25
C ALA A 115 -11.90 20.56 -0.03
N ASP A 116 -11.32 20.82 -1.20
CA ASP A 116 -11.85 20.38 -2.49
C ASP A 116 -11.08 19.18 -3.07
N LEU A 117 -9.94 18.79 -2.47
CA LEU A 117 -9.02 17.77 -3.01
C LEU A 117 -9.67 16.40 -3.19
N ASP A 118 -10.60 16.06 -2.30
CA ASP A 118 -11.29 14.77 -2.25
C ASP A 118 -12.78 14.86 -2.60
N ALA A 119 -13.23 16.00 -3.16
CA ALA A 119 -14.63 16.22 -3.53
C ALA A 119 -15.16 15.23 -4.58
N TYR A 120 -14.27 14.60 -5.36
CA TYR A 120 -14.65 13.57 -6.32
C TYR A 120 -15.25 12.31 -5.67
N LEU A 121 -15.00 12.10 -4.37
CA LEU A 121 -15.53 10.97 -3.61
C LEU A 121 -17.03 11.06 -3.34
N ASP A 122 -17.60 12.27 -3.43
CA ASP A 122 -19.05 12.52 -3.27
C ASP A 122 -19.78 12.45 -4.61
N SER A 123 -19.06 12.30 -5.73
CA SER A 123 -19.68 12.19 -7.05
C SER A 123 -20.38 10.82 -7.19
N THR A 124 -21.65 10.85 -7.57
CA THR A 124 -22.51 9.66 -7.74
C THR A 124 -22.22 8.89 -9.02
N ILE A 125 -20.98 8.95 -9.55
CA ILE A 125 -20.64 8.29 -10.81
C ILE A 125 -20.89 6.78 -10.64
N PRO A 126 -21.87 6.20 -11.38
CA PRO A 126 -22.20 4.79 -11.22
C PRO A 126 -21.00 3.93 -11.61
N TRP A 127 -20.77 2.86 -10.85
CA TRP A 127 -19.93 1.75 -11.30
C TRP A 127 -20.36 1.32 -12.72
N THR A 128 -19.41 1.31 -13.67
CA THR A 128 -19.69 0.88 -15.04
C THR A 128 -19.74 -0.65 -15.06
N ASN A 129 -20.96 -1.15 -15.04
CA ASN A 129 -21.31 -2.57 -14.98
C ASN A 129 -20.92 -3.27 -16.30
N THR A 130 -19.64 -3.62 -16.50
CA THR A 130 -19.23 -4.43 -17.65
C THR A 130 -19.36 -5.92 -17.34
N GLY A 131 -20.58 -6.45 -17.52
CA GLY A 131 -20.85 -7.79 -18.04
C GLY A 131 -20.46 -9.01 -17.19
N THR A 132 -21.45 -9.79 -16.80
CA THR A 132 -21.30 -11.16 -16.28
C THR A 132 -20.49 -12.03 -17.24
N PRO A 133 -19.44 -12.76 -16.80
CA PRO A 133 -18.61 -13.56 -17.68
C PRO A 133 -19.39 -14.77 -18.20
N THR A 134 -19.74 -14.74 -19.49
CA THR A 134 -20.35 -15.88 -20.18
C THR A 134 -19.24 -16.79 -20.66
N LYS A 135 -19.24 -18.06 -20.23
CA LYS A 135 -18.40 -19.12 -20.80
C LYS A 135 -18.81 -19.32 -22.25
N ILE A 136 -17.93 -19.00 -23.21
CA ILE A 136 -18.10 -19.39 -24.61
C ILE A 136 -17.10 -20.48 -24.95
N GLY A 137 -17.64 -21.56 -25.48
CA GLY A 137 -16.95 -22.79 -25.83
C GLY A 137 -16.00 -22.65 -27.01
N VAL A 138 -15.09 -23.61 -27.05
CA VAL A 138 -14.12 -23.87 -28.10
C VAL A 138 -14.82 -24.14 -29.42
N GLU A 139 -14.55 -23.33 -30.45
CA GLU A 139 -14.73 -23.75 -31.84
C GLU A 139 -13.51 -23.41 -32.69
N THR A 140 -13.28 -24.31 -33.64
CA THR A 140 -12.07 -24.61 -34.37
C THR A 140 -11.64 -23.53 -35.37
N VAL A 141 -10.33 -23.27 -35.39
CA VAL A 141 -9.60 -22.44 -36.35
C VAL A 141 -9.76 -22.99 -37.77
N LYS A 142 -10.08 -22.11 -38.73
CA LYS A 142 -9.87 -22.36 -40.16
C LYS A 142 -8.87 -21.33 -40.69
N ASP A 143 -7.73 -21.86 -41.08
CA ASP A 143 -6.58 -21.19 -41.67
C ASP A 143 -6.88 -20.65 -43.07
N CYS A 144 -6.43 -19.43 -43.36
CA CYS A 144 -5.96 -19.04 -44.69
C CYS A 144 -4.99 -17.85 -44.58
N ALA A 145 -3.71 -18.18 -44.51
CA ALA A 145 -2.60 -17.28 -44.74
C ALA A 145 -2.62 -16.66 -46.16
N THR A 146 -2.15 -15.41 -46.31
CA THR A 146 -1.12 -15.07 -47.32
C THR A 146 -0.38 -13.78 -46.93
N GLY A 147 0.91 -13.98 -46.57
CA GLY A 147 2.06 -13.12 -46.86
C GLY A 147 2.14 -11.76 -46.17
N TRP A 148 3.05 -11.61 -45.19
CA TRP A 148 3.77 -10.38 -44.82
C TRP A 148 5.11 -10.74 -44.14
N ASP A 149 6.10 -9.87 -44.33
CA ASP A 149 7.53 -9.97 -43.98
C ASP A 149 7.85 -10.64 -42.62
N ASP A 150 8.48 -11.82 -42.68
CA ASP A 150 8.58 -12.79 -41.57
C ASP A 150 9.51 -12.36 -40.42
N THR A 151 10.53 -11.53 -40.66
CA THR A 151 11.52 -11.19 -39.63
C THR A 151 11.01 -10.17 -38.61
N ALA A 152 10.20 -9.20 -39.04
CA ALA A 152 9.60 -8.21 -38.14
C ALA A 152 8.46 -8.80 -37.30
N ILE A 153 7.70 -9.76 -37.86
CA ILE A 153 6.65 -10.49 -37.16
C ILE A 153 7.26 -11.47 -36.16
N GLN A 154 8.30 -12.22 -36.54
CA GLN A 154 9.00 -13.12 -35.61
C GLN A 154 9.64 -12.36 -34.46
N ALA A 155 10.30 -11.22 -34.69
CA ALA A 155 10.86 -10.40 -33.61
C ALA A 155 9.77 -9.81 -32.69
N LYS A 156 8.62 -9.39 -33.24
CA LYS A 156 7.47 -8.94 -32.45
C LYS A 156 6.85 -10.07 -31.64
N VAL A 157 6.69 -11.26 -32.23
CA VAL A 157 6.14 -12.46 -31.59
C VAL A 157 7.10 -12.99 -30.53
N GLU A 158 8.41 -12.98 -30.77
CA GLU A 158 9.44 -13.40 -29.82
C GLU A 158 9.58 -12.40 -28.66
N LYS A 159 9.48 -11.09 -28.94
CA LYS A 159 9.44 -10.05 -27.90
C LYS A 159 8.16 -10.12 -27.06
N LYS A 160 7.00 -10.32 -27.69
CA LYS A 160 5.71 -10.54 -26.99
C LYS A 160 5.77 -11.81 -26.14
N ARG A 161 6.21 -12.94 -26.73
CA ARG A 161 6.42 -14.21 -26.02
C ARG A 161 7.41 -14.11 -24.87
N ARG A 162 8.41 -13.22 -24.94
CA ARG A 162 9.37 -12.98 -23.86
C ARG A 162 8.77 -12.18 -22.69
N LEU A 163 7.96 -11.16 -22.97
CA LEU A 163 7.20 -10.44 -21.92
C LEU A 163 6.13 -11.36 -21.31
N GLU A 164 5.48 -12.20 -22.13
CA GLU A 164 4.56 -13.26 -21.68
C GLU A 164 5.27 -14.36 -20.86
N ALA A 165 6.55 -14.66 -21.16
CA ALA A 165 7.32 -15.66 -20.43
C ALA A 165 7.73 -15.21 -19.01
N ASN A 166 7.84 -13.90 -18.79
CA ASN A 166 8.03 -13.29 -17.48
C ASN A 166 6.71 -12.62 -17.03
N GLY A 167 5.66 -13.40 -16.80
CA GLY A 167 4.41 -12.85 -16.28
C GLY A 167 4.63 -12.08 -14.97
N ASN A 168 4.01 -10.90 -14.83
CA ASN A 168 4.09 -10.12 -13.58
C ASN A 168 3.44 -10.93 -12.44
N ALA A 169 4.23 -11.22 -11.39
CA ALA A 169 3.81 -12.06 -10.28
C ALA A 169 2.67 -11.43 -9.44
N ASP A 170 2.69 -10.11 -9.26
CA ASP A 170 1.68 -9.39 -8.47
C ASP A 170 0.35 -9.25 -9.20
N ILE A 171 0.38 -8.96 -10.51
CA ILE A 171 -0.82 -9.03 -11.36
C ILE A 171 -1.39 -10.44 -11.34
N ALA A 172 -0.55 -11.48 -11.48
CA ALA A 172 -1.02 -12.86 -11.41
C ALA A 172 -1.69 -13.19 -10.07
N LYS A 173 -1.21 -12.66 -8.94
CA LYS A 173 -1.86 -12.80 -7.63
C LYS A 173 -3.23 -12.13 -7.60
N LEU A 174 -3.36 -10.92 -8.14
CA LEU A 174 -4.65 -10.22 -8.24
C LEU A 174 -5.62 -10.99 -9.13
N GLU A 175 -5.20 -11.40 -10.32
CA GLU A 175 -6.02 -12.17 -11.26
C GLU A 175 -6.49 -13.50 -10.67
N ALA A 176 -5.62 -14.20 -9.94
CA ALA A 176 -5.97 -15.43 -9.24
C ALA A 176 -7.00 -15.19 -8.12
N PHE A 177 -6.88 -14.08 -7.40
CA PHE A 177 -7.82 -13.73 -6.33
C PHE A 177 -9.19 -13.32 -6.88
N PHE A 178 -9.23 -12.43 -7.88
CA PHE A 178 -10.48 -11.95 -8.46
C PHE A 178 -11.09 -12.91 -9.49
N GLY A 179 -10.34 -13.91 -9.96
CA GLY A 179 -10.79 -14.86 -10.97
C GLY A 179 -11.02 -14.25 -12.36
N THR A 180 -10.39 -13.11 -12.64
CA THR A 180 -10.49 -12.39 -13.92
C THR A 180 -9.16 -11.74 -14.27
N LYS A 181 -8.92 -11.52 -15.58
CA LYS A 181 -7.76 -10.79 -16.07
C LYS A 181 -7.86 -9.31 -15.71
N MET A 182 -6.72 -8.68 -15.40
CA MET A 182 -6.65 -7.24 -15.22
C MET A 182 -6.70 -6.55 -16.59
N GLU A 183 -7.40 -5.42 -16.67
CA GLU A 183 -7.30 -4.52 -17.81
C GLU A 183 -5.93 -3.85 -17.80
N MET A 184 -5.23 -3.92 -18.93
CA MET A 184 -3.85 -3.43 -19.09
C MET A 184 -3.78 -2.25 -20.07
N THR A 185 -4.83 -2.04 -20.86
CA THR A 185 -4.88 -0.98 -21.87
C THR A 185 -5.28 0.33 -21.20
N LEU A 186 -4.40 1.34 -21.24
CA LEU A 186 -4.59 2.59 -20.49
C LEU A 186 -5.94 3.27 -20.77
N LYS A 187 -6.33 3.36 -22.04
CA LYS A 187 -7.60 3.98 -22.46
C LYS A 187 -8.87 3.25 -21.98
N ASP A 188 -8.74 1.99 -21.59
CA ASP A 188 -9.86 1.13 -21.16
C ASP A 188 -9.92 1.02 -19.61
N LEU A 189 -8.99 1.66 -18.92
CA LEU A 189 -9.00 1.86 -17.47
C LEU A 189 -9.79 3.12 -17.09
N PRO A 190 -10.60 3.06 -16.02
CA PRO A 190 -11.32 4.23 -15.55
C PRO A 190 -10.36 5.26 -14.94
N THR A 191 -10.62 6.54 -15.21
CA THR A 191 -9.86 7.68 -14.68
C THR A 191 -10.36 8.13 -13.31
N GLN A 192 -11.48 7.59 -12.83
CA GLN A 192 -12.01 7.88 -11.51
C GLN A 192 -12.72 6.64 -10.94
N ALA A 193 -12.46 6.32 -9.68
CA ALA A 193 -13.10 5.22 -8.99
C ALA A 193 -13.24 5.50 -7.49
N VAL A 194 -14.36 5.08 -6.90
CA VAL A 194 -14.68 5.28 -5.49
C VAL A 194 -15.28 3.99 -4.93
N HIS A 195 -14.74 3.49 -3.83
CA HIS A 195 -15.29 2.34 -3.12
C HIS A 195 -16.46 2.77 -2.24
N THR A 196 -17.61 2.12 -2.40
CA THR A 196 -18.82 2.40 -1.61
C THR A 196 -19.42 1.11 -1.02
N PRO A 197 -19.80 1.09 0.28
CA PRO A 197 -19.58 2.15 1.27
C PRO A 197 -18.09 2.40 1.54
N SER A 198 -17.77 3.60 2.02
CA SER A 198 -16.40 3.92 2.44
C SER A 198 -15.95 2.98 3.56
N PRO A 199 -14.66 2.57 3.60
CA PRO A 199 -14.07 2.08 4.83
C PRO A 199 -14.28 3.09 5.96
N TRP A 200 -14.46 2.61 7.19
CA TRP A 200 -14.70 3.48 8.35
C TRP A 200 -13.41 3.93 9.03
N ALA A 201 -13.42 5.15 9.56
CA ALA A 201 -12.29 5.70 10.30
C ALA A 201 -12.24 5.14 11.73
N GLY A 202 -11.02 4.87 12.20
CA GLY A 202 -10.71 4.40 13.53
C GLY A 202 -9.22 4.55 13.80
N PRO A 203 -8.74 4.38 15.04
CA PRO A 203 -7.35 4.57 15.35
C PRO A 203 -6.58 3.28 15.09
N TYR A 204 -5.27 3.40 14.92
CA TYR A 204 -4.36 2.26 14.86
C TYR A 204 -4.09 1.61 16.23
N TRP A 205 -4.79 2.03 17.29
CA TRP A 205 -4.69 1.54 18.68
C TRP A 205 -3.23 1.39 19.14
N PRO A 206 -2.55 2.52 19.41
CA PRO A 206 -1.11 2.56 19.54
C PRO A 206 -0.59 1.70 20.70
N THR A 207 0.51 0.99 20.45
CA THR A 207 1.19 0.15 21.44
C THR A 207 1.63 0.97 22.65
N TYR A 208 2.14 2.20 22.44
CA TYR A 208 2.59 3.08 23.52
C TYR A 208 1.45 3.59 24.42
N GLN A 209 0.19 3.49 23.96
CA GLN A 209 -1.02 3.79 24.73
C GLN A 209 -1.64 2.53 25.37
N ASP A 210 -0.93 1.40 25.34
CA ASP A 210 -1.37 0.09 25.80
C ASP A 210 -2.49 -0.54 24.95
N SER A 211 -2.50 -0.25 23.64
CA SER A 211 -3.47 -0.78 22.67
C SER A 211 -4.92 -0.51 23.11
N ILE A 212 -5.82 -1.50 23.01
CA ILE A 212 -7.24 -1.36 23.38
C ILE A 212 -7.48 -1.26 24.90
N ASN A 213 -6.43 -1.25 25.73
CA ASN A 213 -6.55 -0.85 27.14
C ASN A 213 -6.64 0.67 27.31
N VAL A 214 -6.36 1.45 26.25
CA VAL A 214 -6.44 2.92 26.31
C VAL A 214 -7.84 3.37 26.73
N VAL A 215 -7.89 4.34 27.64
CA VAL A 215 -9.12 5.03 28.01
C VAL A 215 -9.31 6.19 27.02
N TRP A 216 -9.97 5.89 25.91
CA TRP A 216 -10.21 6.87 24.84
C TRP A 216 -11.27 7.91 25.21
N SER A 217 -12.20 7.57 26.11
CA SER A 217 -13.24 8.47 26.62
C SER A 217 -13.07 8.72 28.11
N GLN A 218 -12.88 9.99 28.50
CA GLN A 218 -12.57 10.36 29.88
C GLN A 218 -13.68 9.90 30.85
N GLY A 219 -13.29 9.20 31.92
CA GLY A 219 -14.21 8.70 32.94
C GLY A 219 -14.95 7.42 32.54
N GLN A 220 -14.69 6.85 31.37
CA GLN A 220 -15.23 5.56 30.94
C GLN A 220 -14.18 4.44 31.09
N PRO A 221 -14.61 3.19 31.33
CA PRO A 221 -13.73 2.02 31.21
C PRO A 221 -13.18 1.89 29.78
N SER A 222 -12.01 1.27 29.61
CA SER A 222 -11.44 0.97 28.30
C SER A 222 -12.25 -0.09 27.54
N PRO A 223 -12.11 -0.20 26.20
CA PRO A 223 -12.75 -1.25 25.44
C PRO A 223 -12.45 -2.66 25.97
N ALA A 224 -11.20 -2.92 26.36
CA ALA A 224 -10.78 -4.19 26.96
C ALA A 224 -11.48 -4.47 28.30
N GLU A 225 -11.55 -3.48 29.20
CA GLU A 225 -12.23 -3.61 30.48
C GLU A 225 -13.74 -3.85 30.29
N LYS A 226 -14.38 -3.16 29.34
CA LYS A 226 -15.79 -3.36 29.00
C LYS A 226 -16.05 -4.78 28.50
N TYR A 227 -15.23 -5.29 27.59
CA TYR A 227 -15.35 -6.67 27.10
C TYR A 227 -15.19 -7.67 28.24
N ALA A 228 -14.16 -7.52 29.07
CA ALA A 228 -13.94 -8.45 30.18
C ALA A 228 -15.14 -8.49 31.14
N LYS A 229 -15.68 -7.33 31.54
CA LYS A 229 -16.86 -7.24 32.41
C LYS A 229 -18.10 -7.88 31.79
N ALA A 230 -18.41 -7.54 30.54
CA ALA A 230 -19.65 -7.99 29.89
C ALA A 230 -19.69 -9.50 29.63
N PHE A 231 -18.52 -10.13 29.43
CA PHE A 231 -18.38 -11.56 29.14
C PHE A 231 -17.82 -12.37 30.30
N GLY A 232 -17.86 -11.83 31.53
CA GLY A 232 -17.53 -12.57 32.75
C GLY A 232 -16.07 -13.04 32.84
N LYS A 233 -15.13 -12.26 32.29
CA LYS A 233 -13.69 -12.50 32.38
C LYS A 233 -13.07 -11.72 33.53
N ASP A 234 -11.94 -12.20 34.04
CA ASP A 234 -11.12 -11.42 34.96
C ASP A 234 -10.52 -10.21 34.23
N VAL A 235 -10.87 -9.02 34.69
CA VAL A 235 -10.50 -7.75 34.04
C VAL A 235 -8.99 -7.58 33.99
N THR A 236 -8.30 -7.82 35.11
CA THR A 236 -6.85 -7.65 35.22
C THR A 236 -6.13 -8.60 34.28
N ALA A 237 -6.48 -9.89 34.30
CA ALA A 237 -5.86 -10.90 33.45
C ALA A 237 -6.10 -10.64 31.96
N PHE A 238 -7.30 -10.18 31.58
CA PHE A 238 -7.61 -9.84 30.19
C PHE A 238 -6.80 -8.63 29.71
N MET A 239 -6.76 -7.55 30.49
CA MET A 239 -5.99 -6.35 30.15
C MET A 239 -4.47 -6.62 30.16
N ASP A 240 -3.97 -7.48 31.06
CA ASP A 240 -2.59 -7.93 31.05
C ASP A 240 -2.26 -8.76 29.80
N ALA A 241 -3.19 -9.59 29.33
CA ALA A 241 -3.03 -10.34 28.09
C ALA A 241 -2.98 -9.40 26.86
N VAL A 242 -3.86 -8.39 26.81
CA VAL A 242 -3.83 -7.33 25.79
C VAL A 242 -2.47 -6.63 25.80
N SER A 243 -2.02 -6.15 26.96
CA SER A 243 -0.74 -5.44 27.10
C SER A 243 0.45 -6.30 26.65
N LYS A 244 0.47 -7.57 27.08
CA LYS A 244 1.56 -8.50 26.75
C LYS A 244 1.61 -8.85 25.26
N LYS A 245 0.48 -8.86 24.55
CA LYS A 245 0.46 -9.18 23.11
C LYS A 245 0.62 -7.93 22.22
N ASN A 246 -0.09 -6.85 22.53
CA ASN A 246 -0.21 -5.68 21.64
C ASN A 246 0.08 -4.33 22.33
N GLY A 247 0.17 -4.28 23.66
CA GLY A 247 0.37 -3.04 24.41
C GLY A 247 1.78 -2.89 24.97
N ILE A 248 1.91 -2.23 26.11
CA ILE A 248 3.19 -1.78 26.66
C ILE A 248 4.08 -2.97 27.07
N ASP A 249 3.51 -4.01 27.68
CA ASP A 249 4.30 -5.14 28.19
C ASP A 249 4.83 -6.06 27.06
N SER A 250 4.28 -5.96 25.84
CA SER A 250 4.83 -6.64 24.65
C SER A 250 6.26 -6.17 24.31
N HIS A 251 6.65 -4.98 24.79
CA HIS A 251 7.96 -4.36 24.54
C HIS A 251 8.86 -4.32 25.77
N SER A 252 8.70 -5.28 26.69
CA SER A 252 9.46 -5.35 27.95
C SER A 252 11.00 -5.41 27.80
N GLY A 253 11.50 -5.74 26.60
CA GLY A 253 12.91 -5.74 26.23
C GLY A 253 13.48 -4.37 25.83
N ARG A 254 12.62 -3.36 25.59
CA ARG A 254 13.05 -1.99 25.27
C ARG A 254 13.53 -1.25 26.53
N LYS A 255 14.16 -0.08 26.32
CA LYS A 255 14.73 0.74 27.39
C LYS A 255 13.66 1.08 28.42
N LYS A 256 13.91 0.75 29.70
CA LYS A 256 13.03 1.14 30.81
C LYS A 256 13.05 2.64 31.02
N CYS A 257 11.91 3.21 31.40
CA CYS A 257 11.76 4.64 31.65
C CYS A 257 10.78 4.92 32.80
N THR A 258 10.88 6.11 33.39
CA THR A 258 9.91 6.67 34.34
C THR A 258 9.41 8.05 33.90
N SER A 259 10.06 8.67 32.91
CA SER A 259 9.70 9.96 32.34
C SER A 259 10.07 10.06 30.86
N LYS A 260 9.50 11.05 30.17
CA LYS A 260 9.81 11.30 28.75
C LYS A 260 11.31 11.49 28.49
N ASN A 261 12.03 12.13 29.41
CA ASN A 261 13.45 12.43 29.26
C ASN A 261 14.33 11.18 29.19
N ASP A 262 13.89 10.05 29.75
CA ASP A 262 14.64 8.80 29.68
C ASP A 262 14.73 8.26 28.24
N CYS A 263 13.81 8.65 27.35
CA CYS A 263 13.76 8.21 25.96
C CYS A 263 14.42 9.20 24.99
N ALA A 264 14.80 10.40 25.44
CA ALA A 264 15.29 11.48 24.57
C ALA A 264 16.59 11.16 23.80
N SER A 265 17.35 10.14 24.24
CA SER A 265 18.56 9.69 23.53
C SER A 265 18.25 8.77 22.34
N LEU A 266 17.00 8.34 22.18
CA LEU A 266 16.58 7.45 21.09
C LEU A 266 16.15 8.29 19.89
N THR A 267 16.52 7.84 18.69
CA THR A 267 16.22 8.52 17.42
C THR A 267 15.14 7.80 16.62
N ASP A 268 14.26 7.08 17.31
CA ASP A 268 13.21 6.22 16.74
C ASP A 268 11.79 6.68 17.10
N GLY A 269 11.63 7.93 17.54
CA GLY A 269 10.33 8.49 17.91
C GLY A 269 9.72 7.88 19.18
N SER A 270 10.53 7.24 20.03
CA SER A 270 10.05 6.62 21.26
C SER A 270 9.55 7.61 22.30
N GLU A 271 8.38 7.31 22.88
CA GLU A 271 7.89 7.95 24.11
C GLU A 271 7.94 6.97 25.30
N CYS A 272 8.04 7.51 26.52
CA CYS A 272 7.96 6.70 27.73
C CYS A 272 6.52 6.26 27.99
N ALA A 273 6.21 5.01 27.67
CA ALA A 273 4.90 4.40 27.82
C ALA A 273 4.78 3.69 29.17
N ILE A 274 3.84 4.13 30.02
CA ILE A 274 3.62 3.60 31.37
C ILE A 274 2.16 3.17 31.51
N ARG A 275 1.93 1.91 31.90
CA ARG A 275 0.57 1.40 32.15
C ARG A 275 -0.09 2.10 33.34
N PRO A 276 -1.42 2.27 33.34
CA PRO A 276 -2.15 2.76 34.50
C PRO A 276 -1.81 1.99 35.79
N GLY A 277 -1.50 2.71 36.87
CA GLY A 277 -1.14 2.12 38.16
C GLY A 277 0.29 1.59 38.28
N LYS A 278 1.14 1.75 37.25
CA LYS A 278 2.58 1.44 37.31
C LYS A 278 3.40 2.72 37.49
N SER A 279 4.62 2.57 38.04
CA SER A 279 5.56 3.67 38.27
C SER A 279 6.70 3.76 37.23
N SER A 280 6.80 2.76 36.36
CA SER A 280 7.78 2.69 35.28
C SER A 280 7.22 1.90 34.11
N GLY A 281 7.83 2.09 32.95
CA GLY A 281 7.45 1.42 31.71
C GLY A 281 8.62 1.38 30.73
N TYR A 282 8.33 1.52 29.44
CA TYR A 282 9.31 1.31 28.37
C TYR A 282 9.25 2.44 27.34
N CYS A 283 10.40 2.78 26.75
CA CYS A 283 10.47 3.66 25.59
C CYS A 283 9.97 2.91 24.35
N ILE A 284 8.83 3.30 23.80
CA ILE A 284 8.16 2.62 22.68
C ILE A 284 7.94 3.63 21.54
N PRO A 285 8.36 3.31 20.29
CA PRO A 285 8.06 4.12 19.12
C PRO A 285 6.56 4.37 19.00
N THR A 286 6.19 5.63 18.79
CA THR A 286 4.77 6.02 18.81
C THR A 286 3.99 5.47 17.62
N TRP A 287 4.64 5.19 16.49
CA TRP A 287 4.01 4.60 15.30
C TRP A 287 3.59 3.13 15.46
N PHE A 288 4.10 2.42 16.47
CA PHE A 288 3.71 1.03 16.69
C PHE A 288 2.23 0.91 17.03
N GLY A 289 1.55 0.01 16.34
CA GLY A 289 0.19 -0.39 16.68
C GLY A 289 -0.36 -1.43 15.72
N ILE A 290 -1.67 -1.40 15.51
CA ILE A 290 -2.42 -2.40 14.74
C ILE A 290 -3.15 -1.77 13.54
N CYS A 291 -2.51 -0.81 12.86
CA CYS A 291 -3.03 -0.25 11.59
C CYS A 291 -3.30 -1.35 10.56
N HIS A 292 -2.43 -2.38 10.50
CA HIS A 292 -2.59 -3.57 9.66
C HIS A 292 -3.83 -4.42 9.99
N ALA A 293 -4.44 -4.22 11.16
CA ALA A 293 -5.65 -4.93 11.56
C ALA A 293 -6.89 -4.04 11.50
N TRP A 294 -6.75 -2.74 11.80
CA TRP A 294 -7.82 -1.77 11.62
C TRP A 294 -8.20 -1.61 10.14
N ALA A 295 -7.23 -1.40 9.24
CA ALA A 295 -7.50 -1.18 7.82
C ALA A 295 -8.35 -2.29 7.15
N PRO A 296 -8.05 -3.60 7.30
CA PRO A 296 -8.91 -4.64 6.74
C PRO A 296 -10.26 -4.77 7.46
N ALA A 297 -10.34 -4.47 8.76
CA ALA A 297 -11.60 -4.43 9.49
C ALA A 297 -12.49 -3.28 8.97
N ALA A 298 -11.90 -2.12 8.66
CA ALA A 298 -12.56 -0.97 8.06
C ALA A 298 -13.20 -1.29 6.71
N ILE A 299 -12.55 -2.15 5.92
CA ILE A 299 -13.02 -2.56 4.59
C ILE A 299 -14.12 -3.62 4.70
N LEU A 300 -13.91 -4.66 5.51
CA LEU A 300 -14.75 -5.86 5.49
C LEU A 300 -15.94 -5.79 6.46
N GLU A 301 -15.81 -5.06 7.57
CA GLU A 301 -16.85 -4.96 8.60
C GLU A 301 -17.67 -3.70 8.40
N ALA A 302 -18.99 -3.84 8.52
CA ALA A 302 -19.87 -2.69 8.53
C ALA A 302 -19.59 -1.83 9.77
N GLU A 303 -19.62 -0.51 9.60
CA GLU A 303 -19.30 0.41 10.69
C GLU A 303 -20.35 0.34 11.81
N PRO A 304 -19.96 0.17 13.09
CA PRO A 304 -20.89 0.30 14.21
C PRO A 304 -21.50 1.71 14.25
N ASN A 305 -22.83 1.83 14.33
CA ASN A 305 -23.53 3.12 14.24
C ASN A 305 -23.94 3.67 15.60
N CYS A 306 -24.43 2.82 16.50
CA CYS A 306 -24.97 3.25 17.79
C CYS A 306 -24.43 2.42 18.98
N PRO A 307 -24.55 2.95 20.21
CA PRO A 307 -24.11 2.25 21.41
C PRO A 307 -24.94 0.99 21.67
N VAL A 308 -24.31 -0.05 22.20
CA VAL A 308 -24.94 -1.33 22.54
C VAL A 308 -24.73 -1.65 24.01
N THR A 309 -25.81 -1.89 24.74
CA THR A 309 -25.73 -2.41 26.11
C THR A 309 -25.85 -3.94 26.10
N TYR A 310 -24.86 -4.62 26.68
CA TYR A 310 -24.85 -6.06 26.86
C TYR A 310 -24.36 -6.40 28.28
N ASN A 311 -25.13 -7.23 29.00
CA ASN A 311 -24.85 -7.63 30.39
C ASN A 311 -24.51 -6.44 31.32
N GLY A 312 -25.25 -5.33 31.17
CA GLY A 312 -25.09 -4.14 32.00
C GLY A 312 -23.91 -3.23 31.63
N VAL A 313 -23.17 -3.54 30.56
CA VAL A 313 -22.07 -2.72 30.05
C VAL A 313 -22.46 -2.11 28.71
N THR A 314 -22.27 -0.79 28.56
CA THR A 314 -22.49 -0.08 27.30
C THR A 314 -21.20 0.06 26.50
N PHE A 315 -21.20 -0.52 25.31
CA PHE A 315 -20.18 -0.38 24.28
C PHE A 315 -20.58 0.74 23.34
N GLN A 316 -19.74 1.77 23.23
CA GLN A 316 -19.86 2.78 22.20
C GLN A 316 -19.40 2.21 20.85
N PRO A 317 -19.81 2.78 19.71
CA PRO A 317 -19.25 2.42 18.41
C PRO A 317 -17.72 2.37 18.39
N MET A 318 -17.07 3.33 19.03
CA MET A 318 -15.62 3.38 19.15
C MET A 318 -15.03 2.20 19.96
N ASP A 319 -15.71 1.72 21.00
CA ASP A 319 -15.28 0.50 21.71
C ASP A 319 -15.35 -0.71 20.78
N LEU A 320 -16.39 -0.80 19.95
CA LEU A 320 -16.56 -1.90 19.01
C LEU A 320 -15.51 -1.87 17.89
N LYS A 321 -15.14 -0.67 17.41
CA LYS A 321 -13.99 -0.46 16.50
C LYS A 321 -12.69 -0.96 17.14
N ALA A 322 -12.49 -0.77 18.44
CA ALA A 322 -11.32 -1.30 19.15
C ALA A 322 -11.29 -2.82 19.17
N LEU A 323 -12.40 -3.43 19.59
CA LEU A 323 -12.50 -4.87 19.74
C LEU A 323 -12.35 -5.58 18.39
N ILE A 324 -12.99 -5.07 17.34
CA ILE A 324 -12.90 -5.71 16.01
C ILE A 324 -11.50 -5.59 15.41
N SER A 325 -10.84 -4.43 15.53
CA SER A 325 -9.44 -4.29 15.09
C SER A 325 -8.52 -5.26 15.84
N SER A 326 -8.69 -5.41 17.15
CA SER A 326 -7.90 -6.36 17.95
C SER A 326 -8.20 -7.83 17.60
N VAL A 327 -9.43 -8.16 17.17
CA VAL A 327 -9.72 -9.49 16.61
C VAL A 327 -8.93 -9.72 15.33
N TYR A 328 -8.93 -8.78 14.40
CA TYR A 328 -8.26 -8.93 13.10
C TYR A 328 -6.74 -9.15 13.26
N ASP A 329 -6.11 -8.50 14.24
CA ASP A 329 -4.70 -8.72 14.58
C ASP A 329 -4.42 -10.17 15.02
N GLY A 330 -5.30 -10.72 15.86
CA GLY A 330 -5.15 -12.06 16.42
C GLY A 330 -5.75 -13.20 15.59
N ALA A 331 -6.35 -12.91 14.44
CA ALA A 331 -7.20 -13.88 13.71
C ALA A 331 -6.50 -14.62 12.55
N ARG A 332 -5.31 -14.19 12.13
CA ARG A 332 -4.60 -14.74 10.94
C ARG A 332 -5.44 -14.65 9.66
N VAL A 333 -6.02 -13.49 9.41
CA VAL A 333 -6.78 -13.23 8.18
C VAL A 333 -5.88 -13.41 6.97
N ALA A 334 -6.29 -14.24 6.00
CA ALA A 334 -5.51 -14.48 4.79
C ALA A 334 -5.48 -13.24 3.90
N THR A 335 -4.36 -13.01 3.21
CA THR A 335 -4.11 -11.80 2.43
C THR A 335 -3.63 -12.09 1.01
N VAL A 336 -3.77 -11.10 0.14
CA VAL A 336 -3.11 -11.00 -1.16
C VAL A 336 -2.16 -9.83 -1.07
N PHE A 337 -0.85 -10.08 -0.98
CA PHE A 337 0.17 -9.04 -0.82
C PHE A 337 0.99 -8.87 -2.10
N THR A 338 1.20 -7.61 -2.46
CA THR A 338 1.88 -7.16 -3.69
C THR A 338 2.77 -5.97 -3.39
N GLY A 339 3.92 -5.89 -4.06
CA GLY A 339 5.01 -5.00 -3.67
C GLY A 339 5.92 -5.61 -2.61
N ALA A 340 6.69 -4.76 -1.92
CA ALA A 340 7.68 -5.12 -0.92
C ALA A 340 7.80 -4.03 0.15
N ARG A 341 8.11 -4.43 1.38
CA ARG A 341 8.38 -3.50 2.48
C ARG A 341 9.82 -2.98 2.40
N PHE A 342 10.02 -1.68 2.52
CA PHE A 342 11.34 -1.13 2.80
C PHE A 342 11.61 -1.10 4.31
N ASN A 343 12.57 -1.89 4.77
CA ASN A 343 12.95 -1.95 6.21
C ASN A 343 13.87 -0.81 6.66
N GLY A 344 14.06 0.23 5.84
CA GLY A 344 15.16 1.18 6.01
C GLY A 344 16.51 0.60 5.55
N GLY A 345 17.58 1.40 5.68
CA GLY A 345 18.93 0.99 5.31
C GLY A 345 19.69 2.07 4.56
N GLU A 346 20.86 1.70 4.03
CA GLU A 346 21.59 2.58 3.11
C GLU A 346 20.83 2.70 1.79
N ASP A 347 20.56 3.93 1.40
CA ASP A 347 19.98 4.26 0.11
C ASP A 347 20.52 5.60 -0.39
N SER A 348 20.53 5.76 -1.70
CA SER A 348 21.05 6.93 -2.40
C SER A 348 20.34 7.06 -3.74
N THR A 349 20.23 8.27 -4.24
CA THR A 349 19.61 8.57 -5.53
C THR A 349 20.68 8.77 -6.61
N ASP A 350 20.38 8.34 -7.82
CA ASP A 350 21.19 8.68 -9.00
C ASP A 350 20.89 10.11 -9.50
N GLU A 351 21.57 10.54 -10.57
CA GLU A 351 21.39 11.90 -11.11
C GLU A 351 19.98 12.19 -11.65
N TYR A 352 19.17 11.14 -11.88
CA TYR A 352 17.79 11.21 -12.37
C TYR A 352 16.75 11.04 -11.26
N GLY A 353 17.18 10.95 -10.00
CA GLY A 353 16.33 10.75 -8.82
C GLY A 353 16.31 9.31 -8.33
N ARG A 354 16.54 8.33 -9.21
CA ARG A 354 16.24 6.93 -8.93
C ARG A 354 17.00 6.39 -7.71
N HIS A 355 16.26 5.80 -6.77
CA HIS A 355 16.81 5.15 -5.58
C HIS A 355 17.65 3.89 -5.89
N SER A 356 18.68 3.66 -5.08
CA SER A 356 19.59 2.51 -5.20
C SER A 356 19.00 1.22 -4.62
N SER A 357 18.13 1.36 -3.61
CA SER A 357 17.42 0.27 -2.98
C SER A 357 16.32 -0.27 -3.91
N ASN A 358 16.40 -1.56 -4.27
CA ASN A 358 15.35 -2.17 -5.08
C ASN A 358 14.00 -2.21 -4.33
N ALA A 359 14.02 -2.43 -3.01
CA ALA A 359 12.82 -2.45 -2.18
C ALA A 359 12.17 -1.05 -2.09
N TYR A 360 12.98 0.01 -2.07
CA TYR A 360 12.49 1.38 -2.01
C TYR A 360 11.84 1.81 -3.31
N ARG A 361 12.39 1.46 -4.47
CA ARG A 361 11.77 1.79 -5.77
C ARG A 361 10.49 1.01 -6.06
N ASP A 362 10.24 -0.04 -5.30
CA ASP A 362 8.96 -0.73 -5.32
C ASP A 362 8.01 0.10 -4.45
N LEU A 363 6.78 0.40 -4.84
CA LEU A 363 5.96 -0.21 -5.85
C LEU A 363 6.12 0.39 -7.26
N ASN A 364 6.21 -0.45 -8.31
CA ASN A 364 6.22 0.05 -9.69
C ASN A 364 4.95 0.88 -10.04
N PRO A 365 5.06 2.09 -10.62
CA PRO A 365 3.92 2.97 -10.88
C PRO A 365 2.95 2.46 -11.95
N ALA A 366 3.40 1.59 -12.87
CA ALA A 366 2.47 0.90 -13.77
C ALA A 366 1.58 -0.07 -13.01
N TYR A 367 2.15 -0.86 -12.10
CA TYR A 367 1.36 -1.74 -11.23
C TYR A 367 0.40 -0.92 -10.38
N PHE A 368 0.87 0.17 -9.77
CA PHE A 368 0.04 1.12 -9.02
C PHE A 368 -1.19 1.57 -9.83
N HIS A 369 -0.98 2.06 -11.07
CA HIS A 369 -2.07 2.57 -11.91
C HIS A 369 -3.05 1.45 -12.32
N ILE A 370 -2.53 0.30 -12.73
CA ILE A 370 -3.33 -0.87 -13.13
C ILE A 370 -4.16 -1.38 -11.95
N ALA A 371 -3.55 -1.52 -10.76
CA ALA A 371 -4.22 -1.99 -9.57
C ALA A 371 -5.36 -1.05 -9.16
N ASN A 372 -5.14 0.26 -9.18
CA ASN A 372 -6.18 1.26 -8.90
C ASN A 372 -7.33 1.21 -9.90
N GLY A 373 -7.03 1.27 -11.20
CA GLY A 373 -8.05 1.27 -12.25
C GLY A 373 -8.88 -0.01 -12.26
N ASN A 374 -8.28 -1.16 -11.93
CA ASN A 374 -8.99 -2.44 -11.84
C ASN A 374 -9.72 -2.63 -10.51
N ILE A 375 -9.03 -2.59 -9.37
CA ILE A 375 -9.59 -2.95 -8.06
C ILE A 375 -10.73 -2.00 -7.69
N LEU A 376 -10.47 -0.69 -7.71
CA LEU A 376 -11.48 0.32 -7.36
C LEU A 376 -12.48 0.50 -8.50
N GLY A 377 -12.00 0.57 -9.74
CA GLY A 377 -12.81 1.02 -10.88
C GLY A 377 -13.65 -0.06 -11.56
N LYS A 378 -13.07 -1.24 -11.80
CA LYS A 378 -13.74 -2.32 -12.56
C LYS A 378 -14.29 -3.42 -11.65
N LEU A 379 -13.65 -3.68 -10.52
CA LEU A 379 -13.93 -4.83 -9.65
C LEU A 379 -14.78 -4.49 -8.42
N ASN A 380 -15.09 -3.20 -8.21
CA ASN A 380 -15.88 -2.72 -7.09
C ASN A 380 -15.37 -3.25 -5.73
N SER A 381 -14.04 -3.19 -5.55
CA SER A 381 -13.34 -3.62 -4.34
C SER A 381 -12.39 -2.52 -3.91
N THR A 382 -11.80 -2.64 -2.73
CA THR A 382 -10.68 -1.80 -2.30
C THR A 382 -9.59 -2.64 -1.66
N TYR A 383 -8.52 -1.99 -1.21
CA TYR A 383 -7.32 -2.60 -0.66
C TYR A 383 -6.73 -1.72 0.44
N VAL A 384 -5.70 -2.23 1.11
CA VAL A 384 -4.88 -1.51 2.09
C VAL A 384 -3.56 -1.13 1.44
N ALA A 385 -3.10 0.10 1.64
CA ALA A 385 -1.80 0.58 1.17
C ALA A 385 -0.93 0.98 2.36
N ASP A 386 0.38 0.78 2.24
CA ASP A 386 1.33 1.62 2.96
C ASP A 386 1.41 2.97 2.23
N VAL A 387 1.09 4.05 2.92
CA VAL A 387 1.08 5.40 2.31
C VAL A 387 2.34 6.19 2.63
N THR A 388 3.36 5.53 3.20
CA THR A 388 4.68 6.08 3.44
C THR A 388 5.74 5.24 2.76
N ALA A 389 6.76 5.88 2.18
CA ALA A 389 7.93 5.21 1.58
C ALA A 389 9.06 4.93 2.60
N GLY A 390 8.75 5.03 3.90
CA GLY A 390 9.74 5.04 4.98
C GLY A 390 9.97 3.68 5.62
N ALA A 391 10.78 3.64 6.69
CA ALA A 391 10.95 2.42 7.49
C ALA A 391 9.73 2.11 8.38
N GLU A 392 8.96 3.14 8.72
CA GLU A 392 7.68 3.00 9.42
C GLU A 392 6.62 2.51 8.45
N VAL A 393 5.76 1.60 8.90
CA VAL A 393 4.68 1.03 8.07
C VAL A 393 3.33 1.58 8.51
N TRP A 394 2.66 2.31 7.62
CA TRP A 394 1.37 2.97 7.87
C TRP A 394 0.28 2.44 6.94
N ASN A 395 -0.45 1.42 7.41
CA ASN A 395 -1.52 0.78 6.66
C ASN A 395 -2.81 1.60 6.70
N GLN A 396 -3.25 2.08 5.53
CA GLN A 396 -4.49 2.84 5.38
C GLN A 396 -5.45 2.14 4.42
N PRO A 397 -6.75 2.06 4.74
CA PRO A 397 -7.74 1.52 3.82
C PRO A 397 -8.06 2.56 2.74
N VAL A 398 -7.85 2.18 1.48
CA VAL A 398 -8.06 3.06 0.33
C VAL A 398 -9.56 3.29 0.10
N ARG A 399 -9.93 4.52 -0.22
CA ARG A 399 -11.32 4.93 -0.51
C ARG A 399 -11.54 5.24 -1.99
N GLY A 400 -10.57 5.85 -2.67
CA GLY A 400 -10.74 6.23 -4.06
C GLY A 400 -9.45 6.55 -4.79
N PHE A 401 -9.57 6.66 -6.10
CA PHE A 401 -8.50 7.01 -7.02
C PHE A 401 -9.04 7.91 -8.14
N LYS A 402 -8.30 8.96 -8.48
CA LYS A 402 -8.63 9.86 -9.59
C LYS A 402 -7.41 10.27 -10.39
N VAL A 403 -7.50 10.19 -11.70
CA VAL A 403 -6.52 10.73 -12.65
C VAL A 403 -6.94 12.14 -13.03
N TYR A 404 -6.01 13.08 -12.91
CA TYR A 404 -6.22 14.49 -13.24
C TYR A 404 -5.56 14.88 -14.56
N GLU A 405 -4.43 14.25 -14.90
CA GLU A 405 -3.73 14.53 -16.13
C GLU A 405 -3.23 13.22 -16.75
N GLN A 406 -3.39 13.09 -18.06
CA GLN A 406 -2.68 12.12 -18.90
C GLN A 406 -2.11 12.87 -20.10
N THR A 407 -0.79 12.94 -20.18
CA THR A 407 -0.08 13.70 -21.22
C THR A 407 0.82 12.77 -22.01
N LYS A 408 0.39 12.43 -23.22
CA LYS A 408 1.06 11.51 -24.11
C LYS A 408 2.22 12.16 -24.84
N MET A 409 3.32 11.42 -24.98
CA MET A 409 4.51 11.88 -25.70
C MET A 409 5.32 10.74 -26.31
N SER A 410 6.19 11.10 -27.26
CA SER A 410 7.18 10.17 -27.82
C SER A 410 8.29 9.88 -26.81
N LEU A 411 8.95 8.72 -26.94
CA LEU A 411 10.12 8.36 -26.13
C LEU A 411 11.22 9.43 -26.17
N LYS A 412 11.50 9.99 -27.35
CA LYS A 412 12.51 11.05 -27.51
C LYS A 412 12.14 12.29 -26.71
N LYS A 413 10.87 12.71 -26.79
CA LYS A 413 10.43 13.91 -26.06
C LYS A 413 10.43 13.67 -24.55
N ALA A 414 9.99 12.50 -24.08
CA ALA A 414 10.06 12.14 -22.67
C ALA A 414 11.51 12.12 -22.15
N ALA A 415 12.42 11.49 -22.89
CA ALA A 415 13.84 11.41 -22.53
C ALA A 415 14.48 12.79 -22.36
N GLN A 416 14.22 13.70 -23.30
CA GLN A 416 14.73 15.07 -23.24
C GLN A 416 14.09 15.86 -22.09
N THR A 417 12.77 15.74 -21.92
CA THR A 417 12.00 16.57 -20.96
C THR A 417 12.34 16.21 -19.52
N PHE A 418 12.28 14.92 -19.19
CA PHE A 418 12.38 14.47 -17.80
C PHE A 418 13.83 14.14 -17.40
N TYR A 419 14.70 13.80 -18.35
CA TYR A 419 16.03 13.29 -18.03
C TYR A 419 17.17 14.02 -18.77
N GLY A 420 16.87 14.93 -19.71
CA GLY A 420 17.91 15.58 -20.51
C GLY A 420 18.73 14.59 -21.34
N LEU A 421 18.09 13.54 -21.87
CA LEU A 421 18.75 12.48 -22.62
C LEU A 421 18.24 12.39 -24.07
N GLN A 422 19.11 11.95 -24.99
CA GLN A 422 18.75 11.72 -26.40
C GLN A 422 17.82 10.52 -26.61
N LYS A 423 17.81 9.57 -25.66
CA LYS A 423 17.08 8.31 -25.75
C LYS A 423 16.52 7.94 -24.38
N TYR A 424 15.29 7.44 -24.36
CA TYR A 424 14.64 6.96 -23.15
C TYR A 424 15.33 5.67 -22.65
N PRO A 425 15.86 5.64 -21.43
CA PRO A 425 16.71 4.53 -20.96
C PRO A 425 15.96 3.41 -20.23
N TRP A 426 14.76 3.68 -19.70
CA TRP A 426 14.17 2.86 -18.64
C TRP A 426 13.42 1.61 -19.11
N ASN A 427 13.01 1.56 -20.38
CA ASN A 427 12.40 0.37 -20.97
C ASN A 427 12.58 0.34 -22.49
N SER A 428 13.31 -0.67 -22.98
CA SER A 428 13.57 -0.87 -24.41
C SER A 428 12.33 -1.36 -25.20
N ALA A 429 11.29 -1.82 -24.50
CA ALA A 429 10.03 -2.26 -25.07
C ALA A 429 9.02 -1.13 -25.29
N ALA A 430 9.14 -0.03 -24.53
CA ALA A 430 8.28 1.14 -24.66
C ALA A 430 8.24 1.68 -26.10
N LYS A 431 7.07 2.21 -26.48
CA LYS A 431 6.78 2.83 -27.78
C LYS A 431 6.29 4.27 -27.64
N SER A 432 5.59 4.55 -26.55
CA SER A 432 5.21 5.89 -26.14
C SER A 432 5.22 6.00 -24.62
N ILE A 433 5.26 7.23 -24.12
CA ILE A 433 5.18 7.55 -22.71
C ILE A 433 3.93 8.37 -22.46
N VAL A 434 3.27 8.15 -21.32
CA VAL A 434 2.19 9.01 -20.83
C VAL A 434 2.56 9.51 -19.45
N TYR A 435 2.75 10.81 -19.30
CA TYR A 435 2.83 11.43 -17.97
C TYR A 435 1.46 11.38 -17.32
N VAL A 436 1.40 10.98 -16.06
CA VAL A 436 0.17 10.89 -15.28
C VAL A 436 0.32 11.66 -13.97
N LYS A 437 -0.67 12.52 -13.70
CA LYS A 437 -0.93 13.07 -12.38
C LYS A 437 -2.22 12.43 -11.85
N SER A 438 -2.13 11.74 -10.72
CA SER A 438 -3.28 11.09 -10.09
C SER A 438 -3.30 11.31 -8.59
N ARG A 439 -4.46 11.18 -7.96
CA ARG A 439 -4.64 11.23 -6.52
C ARG A 439 -5.16 9.90 -6.01
N LEU A 440 -4.50 9.34 -5.00
CA LEU A 440 -5.05 8.27 -4.16
C LEU A 440 -5.66 8.90 -2.91
N SER A 441 -6.85 8.45 -2.52
CA SER A 441 -7.51 8.90 -1.31
C SER A 441 -7.76 7.73 -0.36
N TRP A 442 -7.44 7.91 0.92
CA TRP A 442 -7.56 6.90 1.96
C TRP A 442 -8.16 7.49 3.24
N ILE A 443 -8.57 6.62 4.15
CA ILE A 443 -9.09 7.01 5.46
C ILE A 443 -7.94 7.11 6.45
N PHE A 444 -7.89 8.18 7.25
CA PHE A 444 -6.92 8.34 8.33
C PHE A 444 -7.54 8.12 9.72
N GLU A 445 -6.68 8.07 10.73
CA GLU A 445 -7.03 7.68 12.09
C GLU A 445 -7.78 8.75 12.89
N THR A 446 -8.73 8.29 13.71
CA THR A 446 -9.45 9.17 14.64
C THR A 446 -9.97 8.42 15.86
N TYR A 447 -10.12 9.16 16.97
CA TYR A 447 -10.84 8.73 18.17
C TYR A 447 -12.30 9.21 18.22
N THR A 448 -12.81 9.79 17.13
CA THR A 448 -14.21 10.25 17.03
C THR A 448 -15.19 9.07 17.03
N ASP A 449 -16.10 9.10 17.99
CA ASP A 449 -17.13 8.08 18.17
C ASP A 449 -18.33 8.26 17.23
N GLY A 450 -19.11 7.19 17.02
CA GLY A 450 -20.29 7.15 16.15
C GLY A 450 -20.06 6.48 14.79
N GLY A 451 -21.16 6.34 14.04
CA GLY A 451 -21.15 5.95 12.63
C GLY A 451 -20.77 7.13 11.73
N LEU A 452 -19.51 7.20 11.32
CA LEU A 452 -18.94 8.29 10.54
C LEU A 452 -19.28 8.18 9.06
N VAL A 453 -19.40 6.96 8.55
CA VAL A 453 -19.79 6.68 7.15
C VAL A 453 -21.24 7.03 6.94
N SER A 454 -22.14 6.53 7.79
CA SER A 454 -23.59 6.79 7.67
C SER A 454 -23.99 8.25 7.91
N SER A 455 -23.20 8.98 8.70
CA SER A 455 -23.39 10.42 8.96
C SER A 455 -22.76 11.33 7.91
N GLY A 456 -21.94 10.79 6.99
CA GLY A 456 -21.13 11.57 6.04
C GLY A 456 -19.90 12.25 6.66
N ALA A 457 -19.71 12.15 7.99
CA ALA A 457 -18.53 12.69 8.68
C ALA A 457 -17.22 12.01 8.25
N ILE A 458 -17.28 10.84 7.60
CA ILE A 458 -16.12 10.12 7.05
C ILE A 458 -15.28 10.98 6.10
N ASN A 459 -15.87 11.97 5.43
CA ASN A 459 -15.15 12.91 4.57
C ASN A 459 -14.12 13.75 5.35
N GLN A 460 -14.38 14.05 6.62
CA GLN A 460 -13.42 14.75 7.51
C GLN A 460 -12.21 13.88 7.86
N TYR A 461 -12.35 12.57 7.69
CA TYR A 461 -11.32 11.57 7.96
C TYR A 461 -10.76 10.96 6.69
N THR A 462 -11.03 11.56 5.54
CA THR A 462 -10.45 11.18 4.27
C THR A 462 -9.36 12.17 3.90
N THR A 463 -8.21 11.64 3.51
CA THR A 463 -7.08 12.41 3.00
C THR A 463 -6.55 11.71 1.76
N GLY A 464 -5.46 12.24 1.20
CA GLY A 464 -4.86 11.64 0.03
C GLY A 464 -3.64 12.41 -0.45
N GLN A 465 -2.98 11.84 -1.44
CA GLN A 465 -1.75 12.37 -2.02
C GLN A 465 -1.79 12.32 -3.54
N TYR A 466 -1.16 13.31 -4.16
CA TYR A 466 -0.91 13.30 -5.59
C TYR A 466 0.36 12.53 -5.88
N TYR A 467 0.25 11.62 -6.86
CA TYR A 467 1.38 10.89 -7.40
C TYR A 467 1.61 11.26 -8.88
N HIS A 468 2.89 11.39 -9.23
CA HIS A 468 3.34 11.78 -10.55
C HIS A 468 4.26 10.69 -11.10
N TYR A 469 3.95 10.22 -12.30
CA TYR A 469 4.69 9.11 -12.90
C TYR A 469 4.57 9.12 -14.42
N LEU A 470 5.49 8.43 -15.05
CA LEU A 470 5.46 8.10 -16.47
C LEU A 470 4.96 6.67 -16.63
N LEU A 471 3.94 6.47 -17.45
CA LEU A 471 3.54 5.15 -17.92
C LEU A 471 4.21 4.87 -19.27
N GLU A 472 4.78 3.68 -19.39
CA GLU A 472 5.40 3.16 -20.59
C GLU A 472 4.38 2.29 -21.32
N LEU A 473 4.03 2.67 -22.55
CA LEU A 473 3.06 1.94 -23.36
C LEU A 473 3.74 1.21 -24.52
N ASP A 474 3.19 0.06 -24.87
CA ASP A 474 3.54 -0.66 -26.08
C ASP A 474 2.82 -0.07 -27.33
N SER A 475 2.90 -0.75 -28.48
CA SER A 475 2.23 -0.28 -29.70
C SER A 475 0.70 -0.46 -29.71
N ALA A 476 0.16 -1.32 -28.85
CA ALA A 476 -1.28 -1.53 -28.68
C ALA A 476 -1.90 -0.56 -27.66
N GLY A 477 -1.08 0.17 -26.90
CA GLY A 477 -1.52 1.03 -25.80
C GLY A 477 -1.67 0.28 -24.47
N GLU A 478 -1.10 -0.93 -24.38
CA GLU A 478 -1.00 -1.67 -23.13
C GLU A 478 0.12 -1.07 -22.27
N ILE A 479 -0.15 -0.94 -20.98
CA ILE A 479 0.82 -0.51 -19.97
C ILE A 479 1.82 -1.66 -19.73
N ILE A 480 3.10 -1.38 -19.95
CA ILE A 480 4.19 -2.37 -19.83
C ILE A 480 5.28 -1.97 -18.84
N GLY A 481 5.12 -0.83 -18.17
CA GLY A 481 6.04 -0.32 -17.17
C GLY A 481 5.80 1.14 -16.84
N GLY A 482 6.61 1.69 -15.95
CA GLY A 482 6.55 3.09 -15.58
C GLY A 482 7.68 3.49 -14.65
N GLU A 483 7.81 4.81 -14.47
CA GLU A 483 8.82 5.45 -13.64
C GLU A 483 8.18 6.55 -12.78
N TRP A 484 8.51 6.58 -11.49
CA TRP A 484 8.12 7.69 -10.63
C TRP A 484 8.88 8.95 -11.05
N VAL A 485 8.26 10.10 -10.87
CA VAL A 485 8.91 11.40 -11.11
C VAL A 485 8.52 12.40 -10.04
N TYR A 486 9.33 13.43 -9.93
CA TYR A 486 9.22 14.48 -8.94
C TYR A 486 9.32 13.97 -7.51
N GLY A 487 8.68 14.62 -6.54
CA GLY A 487 8.63 14.13 -5.16
C GLY A 487 7.98 12.76 -4.99
N SER A 488 7.31 12.22 -6.00
CA SER A 488 6.80 10.85 -5.96
C SER A 488 7.88 9.79 -6.16
N ASP A 489 9.13 10.17 -6.43
CA ASP A 489 10.27 9.23 -6.40
C ASP A 489 10.71 8.91 -4.96
N ASP A 490 10.59 9.89 -4.05
CA ASP A 490 10.86 9.75 -2.61
C ASP A 490 9.60 9.40 -1.79
N ASP A 491 8.40 9.62 -2.34
CA ASP A 491 7.15 9.52 -1.60
C ASP A 491 6.05 8.87 -2.43
N HIS A 492 6.06 7.53 -2.41
CA HIS A 492 5.10 6.66 -3.06
C HIS A 492 4.78 5.44 -2.17
N PRO A 493 3.67 4.72 -2.42
CA PRO A 493 3.37 3.52 -1.66
C PRO A 493 4.45 2.43 -1.82
N ASP A 494 4.88 1.82 -0.72
CA ASP A 494 5.78 0.65 -0.71
C ASP A 494 5.06 -0.61 -1.25
N PHE A 495 3.85 -0.86 -0.74
CA PHE A 495 3.09 -2.07 -1.06
C PHE A 495 1.58 -1.88 -0.94
N LEU A 496 0.85 -2.80 -1.59
CA LEU A 496 -0.60 -2.92 -1.53
C LEU A 496 -0.97 -4.33 -1.11
N TRP A 497 -2.05 -4.46 -0.35
CA TRP A 497 -2.57 -5.77 -0.01
C TRP A 497 -4.07 -5.80 0.25
N LEU A 498 -4.68 -6.98 0.06
CA LEU A 498 -6.11 -7.20 0.24
C LEU A 498 -6.37 -8.28 1.28
N PRO A 499 -7.28 -8.08 2.25
CA PRO A 499 -7.78 -9.17 3.06
C PRO A 499 -8.72 -10.05 2.21
N LYS A 500 -8.51 -11.38 2.20
CA LYS A 500 -9.30 -12.30 1.38
C LYS A 500 -10.73 -12.49 1.87
N ALA A 501 -10.94 -12.44 3.19
CA ALA A 501 -12.21 -12.67 3.84
C ALA A 501 -12.18 -12.16 5.30
N LYS A 502 -13.34 -12.15 5.95
CA LYS A 502 -13.44 -11.98 7.40
C LYS A 502 -12.79 -13.15 8.14
N PRO A 503 -12.39 -12.96 9.42
CA PRO A 503 -12.01 -14.05 10.30
C PRO A 503 -13.04 -15.19 10.32
N ALA A 504 -12.57 -16.43 10.61
CA ALA A 504 -13.49 -17.54 10.85
C ALA A 504 -14.41 -17.22 12.04
N ALA A 505 -15.71 -17.52 11.92
CA ALA A 505 -16.73 -17.11 12.91
C ALA A 505 -16.44 -17.60 14.34
N ASN A 506 -15.75 -18.73 14.50
CA ASN A 506 -15.38 -19.33 15.78
C ASN A 506 -13.98 -18.93 16.28
N THR A 507 -13.33 -17.96 15.64
CA THR A 507 -12.01 -17.48 16.07
C THR A 507 -12.07 -16.91 17.48
N VAL A 508 -11.13 -17.37 18.33
CA VAL A 508 -10.80 -16.77 19.61
C VAL A 508 -9.31 -16.45 19.57
N THR A 509 -8.97 -15.19 19.75
CA THR A 509 -7.57 -14.73 19.71
C THR A 509 -6.78 -15.24 20.92
N SER A 510 -5.46 -15.13 20.88
CA SER A 510 -4.58 -15.50 22.00
C SER A 510 -4.80 -14.68 23.27
N ILE A 511 -5.40 -13.50 23.17
CA ILE A 511 -5.79 -12.66 24.32
C ILE A 511 -7.16 -13.07 24.91
N GLY A 512 -7.84 -14.05 24.32
CA GLY A 512 -9.16 -14.52 24.77
C GLY A 512 -10.32 -13.70 24.22
N LEU A 513 -10.11 -12.88 23.18
CA LEU A 513 -11.16 -12.10 22.52
C LEU A 513 -11.85 -12.96 21.45
N SER A 514 -13.15 -13.19 21.61
CA SER A 514 -13.97 -14.02 20.71
C SER A 514 -14.55 -13.19 19.56
N TYR A 515 -14.29 -13.58 18.32
CA TYR A 515 -14.89 -12.92 17.15
C TYR A 515 -16.42 -13.07 17.12
N ALA A 516 -16.95 -14.20 17.58
CA ALA A 516 -18.39 -14.40 17.67
C ALA A 516 -19.07 -13.39 18.61
N ASP A 517 -18.44 -13.10 19.75
CA ASP A 517 -18.94 -12.12 20.73
C ASP A 517 -18.93 -10.71 20.14
N VAL A 518 -17.80 -10.32 19.52
CA VAL A 518 -17.64 -9.00 18.90
C VAL A 518 -18.59 -8.83 17.72
N SER A 519 -18.74 -9.86 16.89
CA SER A 519 -19.70 -9.87 15.76
C SER A 519 -21.14 -9.68 16.25
N MET A 520 -21.53 -10.33 17.34
CA MET A 520 -22.86 -10.15 17.95
C MET A 520 -23.10 -8.70 18.39
N LEU A 521 -22.11 -8.06 19.02
CA LEU A 521 -22.20 -6.66 19.41
C LEU A 521 -22.24 -5.72 18.19
N LEU A 522 -21.43 -5.97 17.17
CA LEU A 522 -21.46 -5.22 15.91
C LEU A 522 -22.84 -5.29 15.26
N GLN A 523 -23.43 -6.49 15.13
CA GLN A 523 -24.77 -6.64 14.55
C GLN A 523 -25.84 -5.87 15.32
N LYS A 524 -25.76 -5.82 16.66
CA LYS A 524 -26.64 -4.97 17.48
C LYS A 524 -26.43 -3.48 17.22
N SER A 525 -25.17 -3.05 17.04
CA SER A 525 -24.81 -1.66 16.77
C SER A 525 -25.20 -1.19 15.36
N LEU A 526 -25.46 -2.13 14.46
CA LEU A 526 -25.97 -1.86 13.11
C LEU A 526 -27.50 -1.78 13.06
N SER A 527 -28.21 -2.31 14.06
CA SER A 527 -29.67 -2.50 14.06
C SER A 527 -30.43 -1.38 14.79
N CYS A 528 -29.90 -0.17 14.71
CA CYS A 528 -30.52 1.08 15.11
C CYS A 528 -30.83 1.90 13.86
#